data_AF-A0A1F6GXS9-F1
#
_entry.id   AF-A0A1F6GXS9-F1
#
_cell.length_a   1.000
_cell.length_b   1.000
_cell.length_c   1.000
_cell.angle_alpha   90.00
_cell.angle_beta   90.00
_cell.angle_gamma   90.00
#
_symmetry.space_group_name_H-M   'P 1'
#
loop_
_entity.id
_entity.type
_entity.pdbx_description
1 polymer ?
#
loop_
_entity_poly.entity_id
_entity_poly.type
_entity_poly.pdbx_seq_one_letter_code
_entity_poly.pdbx_strand_id
1 'polypeptide(L)' 'MRLFFLAIAIFCFVHIARDILQLRGIKNWFTQLGHFFDAPKYEKHGMIILGIIGFVCLWLALFYA' A
#
# COMPACT_ATOMS: atom_id res chain seq x y z
N MET A 1 10.67 -17.66 1.95
CA MET A 1 9.56 -17.09 2.75
C MET A 1 9.76 -15.61 3.05
N ARG A 2 10.91 -15.15 3.60
CA ARG A 2 11.17 -13.71 3.89
C ARG A 2 10.83 -12.74 2.77
N LEU A 3 11.36 -13.02 1.58
CA LEU A 3 11.20 -12.16 0.40
C LEU A 3 9.75 -12.01 -0.04
N PHE A 4 8.91 -13.03 0.17
CA PHE A 4 7.49 -12.98 -0.18
C PHE A 4 6.71 -12.04 0.74
N PHE A 5 6.90 -12.16 2.06
CA PHE A 5 6.28 -11.26 3.03
C PHE A 5 6.79 -9.82 2.91
N LEU A 6 8.08 -9.64 2.59
CA LEU A 6 8.67 -8.34 2.32
C LEU A 6 8.04 -7.69 1.07
N ALA A 7 7.86 -8.45 -0.01
CA ALA A 7 7.23 -7.95 -1.24
C ALA A 7 5.78 -7.50 -1.01
N ILE A 8 5.00 -8.29 -0.23
CA ILE A 8 3.62 -7.93 0.13
C ILE A 8 3.58 -6.68 1.02
N ALA A 9 4.50 -6.57 1.98
CA ALA A 9 4.59 -5.38 2.83
C ALA A 9 4.92 -4.13 2.00
N ILE A 10 5.93 -4.21 1.13
CA ILE A 10 6.30 -3.11 0.22
C ILE A 10 5.11 -2.73 -0.65
N PHE A 11 4.40 -3.71 -1.22
CA PHE A 11 3.21 -3.45 -2.03
C PHE A 11 2.13 -2.69 -1.24
N CYS A 12 1.86 -3.07 0.02
CA CYS A 12 0.92 -2.35 0.88
C CYS A 12 1.36 -0.90 1.15
N PHE A 13 2.64 -0.66 1.44
CA PHE A 13 3.16 0.69 1.67
C PHE A 13 3.15 1.56 0.41
N VAL A 14 3.47 0.97 -0.75
CA VAL A 14 3.39 1.63 -2.07
C VAL A 14 1.96 2.06 -2.37
N HIS A 15 0.97 1.22 -2.04
CA HIS A 15 -0.45 1.56 -2.15
C HIS A 15 -0.85 2.72 -1.22
N ILE A 16 -0.41 2.73 0.03
CA ILE A 16 -0.67 3.83 0.98
C ILE A 16 -0.03 5.13 0.50
N ALA A 17 1.21 5.07 0.03
CA ALA A 17 1.92 6.24 -0.50
C ALA A 17 1.19 6.83 -1.71
N ARG A 18 0.69 5.98 -2.61
CA ARG A 18 -0.15 6.38 -3.75
C ARG A 18 -1.43 7.06 -3.29
N ASP A 19 -2.14 6.47 -2.33
CA ASP A 19 -3.38 7.02 -1.79
C ASP A 19 -3.16 8.38 -1.09
N ILE A 20 -2.05 8.55 -0.35
CA ILE A 20 -1.67 9.84 0.27
C ILE A 20 -1.39 10.90 -0.80
N LEU A 21 -0.69 10.54 -1.88
CA LEU A 21 -0.44 11.44 -3.00
C LEU A 21 -1.75 11.88 -3.68
N GLN A 22 -2.72 10.97 -3.79
CA GLN A 22 -4.04 11.27 -4.36
C GLN A 22 -4.88 12.15 -3.44
N LEU A 23 -4.83 11.93 -2.11
CA LEU A 23 -5.47 12.82 -1.12
C LEU A 23 -4.90 14.24 -1.15
N ARG A 24 -3.60 14.39 -1.45
CA ARG A 24 -2.96 15.70 -1.62
C ARG A 24 -3.22 16.35 -2.98
N GLY A 25 -4.01 15.71 -3.86
CA GLY A 25 -4.31 16.20 -5.20
C GLY A 25 -3.13 16.11 -6.19
N ILE A 26 -2.08 15.35 -5.85
CA ILE A 26 -0.89 15.20 -6.69
C ILE A 26 -1.18 14.16 -7.77
N LYS A 27 -1.40 14.65 -8.99
CA LYS A 27 -1.62 13.84 -10.19
C LYS A 27 -0.28 13.56 -10.87
N ASN A 28 0.35 12.45 -10.52
CA ASN A 28 1.56 11.93 -11.18
C ASN A 28 1.22 10.65 -11.94
N TRP A 29 2.14 10.20 -12.80
CA TRP A 29 2.08 8.89 -13.46
C TRP A 29 1.70 7.77 -12.48
N PHE A 30 2.28 7.80 -11.29
CA PHE A 30 2.08 6.80 -10.23
C PHE A 30 0.64 6.74 -9.70
N THR A 31 -0.05 7.89 -9.64
CA THR A 31 -1.45 7.96 -9.22
C THR A 31 -2.40 7.71 -10.40
N GLN A 32 -1.99 8.03 -11.63
CA GLN A 32 -2.70 7.65 -12.86
C GLN A 32 -2.72 6.14 -13.11
N LEU A 33 -1.61 5.42 -12.89
CA LEU A 33 -1.58 3.96 -13.01
C LEU A 33 -2.57 3.28 -12.05
N GLY A 34 -2.76 3.83 -10.85
CA GLY A 34 -3.76 3.33 -9.91
C GLY A 34 -5.20 3.49 -10.42
N HIS A 35 -5.50 4.59 -11.10
CA HIS A 35 -6.80 4.80 -11.75
C HIS A 35 -7.01 3.89 -12.96
N PHE A 36 -5.95 3.55 -13.69
CA PHE A 36 -6.01 2.63 -14.83
C PHE A 36 -6.39 1.20 -14.41
N PHE A 37 -6.16 0.85 -13.14
CA PHE A 37 -6.50 -0.43 -12.54
C PHE A 37 -7.86 -0.42 -11.79
N ASP A 38 -8.72 0.58 -12.04
CA ASP A 38 -10.03 0.72 -11.36
C ASP A 38 -9.91 0.63 -9.82
N ALA A 39 -8.79 1.10 -9.27
CA ALA A 39 -8.61 1.07 -7.82
C ALA A 39 -9.70 1.92 -7.16
N PRO A 40 -10.49 1.37 -6.22
CA PRO A 40 -11.65 2.03 -5.65
C PRO A 40 -11.25 3.36 -5.01
N LYS A 41 -12.10 4.37 -5.16
CA LYS A 41 -11.90 5.70 -4.58
C LYS A 41 -11.71 5.61 -3.06
N TYR A 42 -10.70 6.35 -2.60
CA TYR A 42 -10.21 6.50 -1.23
C TYR A 42 -11.29 6.45 -0.16
N GLU A 43 -11.24 5.42 0.68
CA GLU A 43 -11.84 5.41 2.00
C GLU A 43 -10.71 5.46 3.02
N LYS A 44 -10.67 6.49 3.88
CA LYS A 44 -9.66 6.65 4.95
C LYS A 44 -9.48 5.36 5.77
N HIS A 45 -10.58 4.63 5.97
CA HIS A 45 -10.60 3.36 6.69
C HIS A 45 -9.81 2.27 5.96
N GLY A 46 -9.90 2.19 4.63
CA GLY A 46 -9.17 1.22 3.81
C GLY A 46 -7.65 1.41 3.91
N MET A 47 -7.18 2.67 3.92
CA MET A 47 -5.75 2.97 4.10
C MET A 47 -5.21 2.51 5.47
N ILE A 48 -5.99 2.70 6.54
CA ILE A 48 -5.60 2.31 7.89
C ILE A 48 -5.50 0.78 7.97
N ILE A 49 -6.47 0.07 7.41
CA ILE A 49 -6.48 -1.41 7.37
C ILE A 49 -5.29 -1.92 6.56
N LEU A 50 -5.03 -1.34 5.38
CA LEU A 50 -3.87 -1.71 4.56
C LEU A 50 -2.53 -1.44 5.28
N GLY A 51 -2.47 -0.36 6.07
CA GLY A 51 -1.30 -0.02 6.88
C GLY A 51 -1.04 -1.03 7.98
N ILE A 52 -2.10 -1.46 8.69
CA ILE A 52 -1.99 -2.49 9.73
C ILE A 52 -1.56 -3.82 9.10
N ILE A 53 -2.16 -4.23 7.98
CA ILE A 53 -1.78 -5.46 7.27
C ILE A 53 -0.33 -5.39 6.79
N GLY A 54 0.08 -4.29 6.17
CA GLY A 54 1.45 -4.08 5.70
C GLY A 54 2.47 -4.13 6.85
N PHE A 55 2.13 -3.55 8.01
CA PHE A 55 2.98 -3.58 9.20
C PHE A 55 3.09 -4.98 9.80
N VAL A 56 1.99 -5.74 9.87
CA VAL A 56 1.99 -7.14 10.31
C VAL A 56 2.81 -8.01 9.35
N CYS A 57 2.67 -7.83 8.04
CA CYS A 57 3.49 -8.53 7.05
C CYS A 57 4.99 -8.18 7.17
N LEU A 58 5.31 -6.91 7.44
CA LEU A 58 6.70 -6.48 7.67
C LEU A 58 7.27 -7.10 8.95
N TRP A 59 6.50 -7.13 10.03
CA TRP A 59 6.86 -7.78 11.29
C TRP A 59 7.11 -9.28 11.09
N LEU A 60 6.21 -9.98 10.39
CA LEU A 60 6.38 -11.38 10.05
C LEU A 60 7.60 -11.63 9.16
N ALA A 61 7.90 -10.73 8.22
CA ALA A 61 9.09 -10.82 7.37
C ALA A 61 10.40 -10.67 8.17
N LEU A 62 10.41 -9.82 9.19
CA LEU A 62 11.57 -9.54 10.04
C LEU A 62 11.82 -10.65 11.08
N PHE A 63 10.75 -11.13 11.72
CA PHE A 63 10.87 -12.03 12.87
C PHE A 63 10.57 -13.50 12.56
N TYR A 64 9.75 -13.80 11.56
CA TYR A 64 9.10 -15.12 11.43
C TYR A 64 9.31 -15.83 10.09
N ALA A 65 10.08 -15.23 9.19
CA ALA A 65 10.36 -15.80 7.88
C ALA A 65 11.82 -16.21 7.72
#